data_AF-A0A5M9N287-F1
#
_entry.id   AF-A0A5M9N287-F1
#
_cell.length_a   1.000
_cell.length_b   1.000
_cell.length_c   1.000
_cell.angle_alpha   90.00
_cell.angle_beta   90.00
_cell.angle_gamma   90.00
#
_symmetry.space_group_name_H-M   'P 1'
#
loop_
_entity.id
_entity.type
_entity.pdbx_description
1 polymer ?
#
loop_
_entity_poly.entity_id
_entity_poly.type
_entity_poly.pdbx_seq_one_letter_code
_entity_poly.pdbx_strand_id
1 'polypeptide(L)'
;MAFPVTNKWHTQRTSISLRVIATICSLATLIVFGWSQTMFESDMLVVEDLGNAMVSPITGAAEYTFIWSLVILSVELSLPIPIHPGIFIAFDLLAWAALVVTLILYLLLMQPYYISDGYSCGVNGRPDCNGKIVANVEHFGTAMACIAL
;
A
#
# COMPACT_ATOMS: atom_id res chain seq x y z
N MET A 1 -27.03 -8.99 -25.94
CA MET A 1 -26.16 -10.18 -26.05
C MET A 1 -26.02 -10.78 -24.66
N ALA A 2 -26.57 -11.97 -24.42
CA ALA A 2 -26.47 -12.63 -23.13
C ALA A 2 -25.11 -13.34 -23.05
N PHE A 3 -24.27 -12.94 -22.09
CA PHE A 3 -23.00 -13.63 -21.83
C PHE A 3 -23.29 -15.06 -21.29
N PRO A 4 -22.54 -16.09 -21.72
CA PRO A 4 -22.72 -17.44 -21.21
C PRO A 4 -22.43 -17.47 -19.70
N VAL A 5 -23.33 -18.12 -18.95
CA VAL A 5 -23.38 -18.16 -17.48
C VAL A 5 -22.06 -18.63 -16.85
N THR A 6 -21.31 -19.50 -17.54
CA THR A 6 -20.00 -20.01 -17.14
C THR A 6 -18.91 -18.94 -17.10
N ASN A 7 -18.88 -18.01 -18.05
CA ASN A 7 -17.87 -16.94 -18.07
C ASN A 7 -18.05 -15.97 -16.90
N LYS A 8 -19.30 -15.69 -16.50
CA LYS A 8 -19.62 -14.80 -15.39
C LYS A 8 -19.07 -15.30 -14.05
N TRP A 9 -19.16 -16.60 -13.80
CA TRP A 9 -18.68 -17.22 -12.56
C TRP A 9 -17.16 -17.22 -12.44
N HIS A 10 -16.45 -17.48 -13.54
CA HIS A 10 -14.99 -17.38 -13.58
C HIS A 10 -14.51 -15.95 -13.32
N THR A 11 -15.11 -14.95 -13.98
CA THR A 11 -14.76 -13.53 -13.78
C THR A 11 -14.99 -13.06 -12.34
N GLN A 12 -16.10 -13.47 -11.73
CA GLN A 12 -16.38 -13.14 -10.33
C GLN A 12 -15.37 -13.80 -9.38
N ARG A 13 -15.01 -15.07 -9.61
CA ARG A 13 -14.03 -15.78 -8.77
C ARG A 13 -12.63 -15.17 -8.88
N THR A 14 -12.22 -14.73 -10.07
CA THR A 14 -10.96 -14.01 -10.26
C THR A 14 -10.98 -12.64 -9.59
N SER A 15 -12.09 -11.90 -9.68
CA SER A 15 -12.28 -10.61 -9.01
C SER A 15 -12.09 -10.76 -7.49
N ILE A 16 -12.85 -11.66 -6.86
CA ILE A 16 -12.74 -11.94 -5.42
C ILE A 16 -11.31 -12.30 -5.02
N SER A 17 -10.64 -13.16 -5.79
CA SER A 17 -9.27 -13.58 -5.47
C SER A 17 -8.28 -12.41 -5.52
N LEU A 18 -8.39 -11.56 -6.55
CA LEU A 18 -7.58 -10.34 -6.68
C LEU A 18 -7.85 -9.37 -5.53
N ARG A 19 -9.11 -9.18 -5.13
CA ARG A 19 -9.48 -8.32 -4.00
C ARG A 19 -8.91 -8.82 -2.68
N VAL A 20 -8.93 -10.13 -2.44
CA VAL A 20 -8.34 -10.72 -1.24
C VAL A 20 -6.83 -10.49 -1.21
N ILE A 21 -6.13 -10.71 -2.34
CA ILE A 21 -4.70 -10.43 -2.44
C ILE A 21 -4.40 -8.95 -2.20
N ALA A 22 -5.14 -8.05 -2.87
CA ALA A 22 -4.98 -6.61 -2.71
C ALA A 22 -5.23 -6.17 -1.26
N THR A 23 -6.22 -6.76 -0.58
CA THR A 23 -6.51 -6.51 0.83
C THR A 23 -5.36 -6.94 1.74
N ILE A 24 -4.81 -8.14 1.53
CA ILE A 24 -3.67 -8.65 2.33
C ILE A 24 -2.43 -7.78 2.11
N CYS A 25 -2.15 -7.41 0.86
CA CYS A 25 -0.96 -6.65 0.51
C CYS A 25 -1.04 -5.19 0.96
N SER A 26 -2.20 -4.54 0.82
CA SER A 26 -2.44 -3.21 1.35
C SER A 26 -2.39 -3.19 2.89
N LEU A 27 -2.92 -4.21 3.57
CA LEU A 27 -2.80 -4.34 5.03
C LEU A 27 -1.33 -4.48 5.47
N ALA A 28 -0.55 -5.32 4.79
CA ALA A 28 0.88 -5.45 5.08
C ALA A 28 1.62 -4.12 4.90
N THR A 29 1.28 -3.37 3.85
CA THR A 29 1.80 -2.02 3.59
C THR A 29 1.46 -1.05 4.73
N LEU A 30 0.20 -1.03 5.17
CA LEU A 30 -0.25 -0.19 6.28
C LEU A 30 0.48 -0.49 7.59
N ILE A 31 0.69 -1.77 7.92
CA ILE A 31 1.42 -2.17 9.13
C ILE A 31 2.86 -1.70 9.06
N VAL A 32 3.52 -1.87 7.91
CA VAL A 32 4.92 -1.49 7.70
C VAL A 32 5.11 0.03 7.82
N PHE A 33 4.32 0.82 7.08
CA PHE A 33 4.47 2.27 7.08
C PHE A 33 3.92 2.91 8.37
N GLY A 34 2.89 2.33 8.98
CA GLY A 34 2.43 2.74 10.31
C GLY A 34 3.48 2.49 11.38
N TRP A 35 4.18 1.35 11.34
CA TRP A 35 5.31 1.11 12.23
C TRP A 35 6.46 2.08 11.97
N SER A 36 6.80 2.33 10.70
CA SER A 36 7.85 3.31 10.35
C SER A 36 7.53 4.71 10.86
N GLN A 37 6.27 5.14 10.74
CA GLN A 37 5.82 6.44 11.25
C GLN A 37 6.10 6.57 12.76
N THR A 38 5.87 5.51 13.54
CA THR A 38 6.19 5.55 14.98
C THR A 38 7.69 5.66 15.27
N MET A 39 8.58 5.21 14.37
CA MET A 39 10.03 5.40 14.50
C MET A 39 10.45 6.85 14.28
N PHE A 40 9.78 7.57 13.38
CA PHE A 40 9.99 9.01 13.20
C PHE A 40 9.39 9.83 14.35
N GLU A 41 8.18 9.49 14.81
CA GLU A 41 7.51 10.20 15.90
C GLU A 41 8.20 10.02 17.27
N SER A 42 8.92 8.92 17.47
CA SER A 42 9.64 8.63 18.71
C SER A 42 11.08 9.18 18.75
N ASP A 43 11.48 9.99 17.75
CA ASP A 43 12.86 10.47 17.56
C ASP A 43 13.91 9.33 17.52
N MET A 44 13.50 8.12 17.10
CA MET A 44 14.43 7.03 16.82
C MET A 44 15.18 7.31 15.51
N LEU A 45 14.49 7.93 14.54
CA LEU A 45 15.03 8.42 13.28
C LEU A 45 14.87 9.94 13.17
N VAL A 46 15.70 10.55 12.32
CA VAL A 46 15.68 11.98 12.03
C VAL A 46 14.51 12.30 11.09
N VAL A 47 13.65 13.24 11.50
CA VAL A 47 12.44 13.61 10.73
C VAL A 47 12.74 14.42 9.47
N GLU A 48 13.93 15.02 9.39
CA GLU A 48 14.45 15.73 8.23
C GLU A 48 14.86 14.81 7.09
N ASP A 49 14.90 13.50 7.31
CA ASP A 49 15.14 12.54 6.24
C ASP A 49 13.99 12.56 5.21
N LEU A 50 14.36 12.59 3.93
CA LEU A 50 13.42 12.81 2.82
C LEU A 50 12.34 11.72 2.72
N GLY A 51 12.61 10.52 3.23
CA GLY A 51 11.66 9.42 3.25
C GLY A 51 10.46 9.64 4.18
N ASN A 52 10.66 10.31 5.32
CA ASN A 52 9.62 10.57 6.33
C ASN A 52 8.39 11.26 5.72
N ALA A 53 8.60 12.28 4.90
CA ALA A 53 7.52 13.05 4.28
C ALA A 53 6.59 12.21 3.39
N MET A 54 7.07 11.06 2.89
CA MET A 54 6.31 10.18 2.01
C MET A 54 5.63 9.01 2.73
N VAL A 55 5.96 8.75 4.00
CA VAL A 55 5.34 7.69 4.81
C VAL A 55 3.83 7.91 4.93
N SER A 56 3.40 9.12 5.26
CA SER A 56 1.97 9.46 5.39
C SER A 56 1.20 9.37 4.06
N PRO A 57 1.68 9.96 2.93
CA PRO A 57 1.05 9.79 1.63
C PRO A 57 0.87 8.33 1.19
N ILE A 58 1.89 7.48 1.36
CA ILE A 58 1.79 6.06 1.01
C ILE A 58 0.79 5.35 1.90
N THR A 59 0.81 5.64 3.20
CA THR A 59 -0.15 5.07 4.15
C THR A 59 -1.58 5.42 3.76
N GLY A 60 -1.86 6.68 3.43
CA GLY A 60 -3.20 7.10 2.99
C GLY A 60 -3.63 6.46 1.66
N ALA A 61 -2.71 6.33 0.69
CA ALA A 61 -3.00 5.65 -0.56
C ALA A 61 -3.25 4.14 -0.36
N ALA A 62 -2.48 3.48 0.51
CA ALA A 62 -2.67 2.08 0.86
C ALA A 62 -3.98 1.85 1.64
N GLU A 63 -4.36 2.78 2.51
CA GLU A 63 -5.62 2.74 3.26
C GLU A 63 -6.81 2.82 2.31
N TYR A 64 -6.77 3.76 1.36
CA TYR A 64 -7.81 3.88 0.34
C TYR A 64 -7.97 2.57 -0.45
N THR A 65 -6.87 1.98 -0.91
CA THR A 65 -6.88 0.70 -1.65
C THR A 65 -7.41 -0.45 -0.79
N PHE A 66 -7.05 -0.49 0.49
CA PHE A 66 -7.54 -1.48 1.44
C PHE A 66 -9.05 -1.38 1.63
N ILE A 67 -9.56 -0.20 1.98
CA ILE A 67 -10.98 0.07 2.20
C ILE A 67 -11.76 -0.25 0.93
N TRP A 68 -11.29 0.22 -0.23
CA TRP A 68 -11.97 0.00 -1.49
C TRP A 68 -12.06 -1.49 -1.86
N SER A 69 -10.97 -2.25 -1.64
CA SER A 69 -10.96 -3.69 -1.86
C SER A 69 -11.96 -4.42 -0.96
N LEU A 70 -12.07 -4.02 0.32
CA LEU A 70 -13.05 -4.57 1.25
C LEU A 70 -14.49 -4.23 0.88
N VAL A 71 -14.75 -3.00 0.42
CA VAL A 71 -16.08 -2.58 -0.04
C VAL A 71 -16.53 -3.43 -1.22
N ILE A 72 -15.68 -3.60 -2.23
CA ILE A 72 -16.01 -4.43 -3.41
C ILE A 72 -16.19 -5.88 -2.99
N LEU A 73 -15.29 -6.43 -2.18
CA LEU A 73 -15.40 -7.81 -1.71
C LEU A 73 -16.73 -8.04 -0.98
N SER A 74 -17.10 -7.11 -0.10
CA SER A 74 -18.37 -7.17 0.65
C SER A 74 -19.58 -7.10 -0.29
N VAL A 75 -19.52 -6.22 -1.29
CA VAL A 75 -20.56 -6.07 -2.31
C VAL A 75 -20.70 -7.34 -3.16
N GLU A 76 -19.60 -7.89 -3.69
CA GLU A 76 -19.62 -9.08 -4.54
C GLU A 76 -20.08 -10.34 -3.80
N LEU A 77 -19.87 -10.40 -2.48
CA LEU A 77 -20.33 -11.49 -1.63
C LEU A 77 -21.79 -11.33 -1.19
N SER A 78 -22.28 -10.09 -1.02
CA SER A 78 -23.59 -9.81 -0.41
C SER A 78 -24.71 -9.55 -1.43
N LEU A 79 -24.39 -8.97 -2.59
CA LEU A 79 -25.41 -8.55 -3.56
C LEU A 79 -25.59 -9.59 -4.68
N PRO A 80 -26.82 -10.08 -4.90
CA PRO A 80 -27.12 -10.95 -6.05
C PRO A 80 -27.24 -10.17 -7.37
N ILE A 81 -27.21 -8.84 -7.32
CA ILE A 81 -27.43 -7.94 -8.47
C ILE A 81 -26.09 -7.45 -9.01
N PRO A 82 -25.85 -7.53 -10.34
CA PRO A 82 -24.63 -7.02 -10.93
C PRO A 82 -24.60 -5.49 -10.90
N ILE A 83 -23.57 -4.92 -10.26
CA ILE A 83 -23.27 -3.48 -10.34
C ILE A 83 -22.62 -3.18 -11.69
N HIS A 84 -22.82 -1.95 -12.19
CA HIS A 84 -22.22 -1.51 -13.43
C HIS A 84 -20.68 -1.58 -13.34
N PRO A 85 -19.99 -2.31 -14.25
CA PRO A 85 -18.56 -2.57 -14.14
C PRO A 85 -17.69 -1.31 -14.18
N GLY A 86 -18.19 -0.24 -14.81
CA GLY A 86 -17.51 1.06 -14.86
C GLY A 86 -17.24 1.68 -13.48
N ILE A 87 -18.03 1.35 -12.45
CA ILE A 87 -17.80 1.86 -11.09
C ILE A 87 -16.51 1.25 -10.53
N PHE A 88 -16.35 -0.07 -10.63
CA PHE A 88 -15.14 -0.75 -10.17
C PHE A 88 -13.89 -0.24 -10.89
N ILE A 89 -13.96 -0.13 -12.21
CA ILE A 89 -12.84 0.35 -13.03
C ILE A 89 -12.41 1.78 -12.64
N ALA A 90 -13.37 2.69 -12.44
CA ALA A 90 -13.05 4.08 -12.13
C ALA A 90 -12.31 4.22 -10.78
N PHE A 91 -12.82 3.57 -9.74
CA PHE A 91 -12.22 3.65 -8.42
C PHE A 91 -10.93 2.84 -8.31
N ASP A 92 -10.81 1.72 -9.03
CA ASP A 92 -9.55 0.98 -9.15
C ASP A 92 -8.48 1.82 -9.85
N LEU A 93 -8.83 2.55 -10.92
CA LEU A 93 -7.91 3.47 -11.58
C LEU A 93 -7.45 4.61 -10.65
N LEU A 94 -8.34 5.11 -9.79
CA LEU A 94 -7.98 6.12 -8.77
C LEU A 94 -7.04 5.53 -7.71
N ALA A 95 -7.35 4.34 -7.19
CA ALA A 95 -6.50 3.62 -6.23
C ALA A 95 -5.11 3.37 -6.83
N TRP A 96 -5.09 2.86 -8.06
CA TRP A 96 -3.90 2.60 -8.83
C TRP A 96 -3.07 3.85 -9.04
N ALA A 97 -3.68 4.95 -9.52
CA ALA A 97 -2.97 6.19 -9.76
C ALA A 97 -2.39 6.79 -8.47
N ALA A 98 -3.16 6.79 -7.38
CA ALA A 98 -2.71 7.29 -6.08
C ALA A 98 -1.52 6.49 -5.55
N LEU A 99 -1.58 5.15 -5.58
CA LEU A 99 -0.50 4.28 -5.15
C LEU A 99 0.73 4.40 -6.06
N VAL A 100 0.57 4.39 -7.38
CA VAL A 100 1.70 4.48 -8.31
C VAL A 100 2.44 5.81 -8.16
N VAL A 101 1.72 6.92 -8.08
CA VAL A 101 2.35 8.25 -7.92
C VAL A 101 3.10 8.34 -6.60
N THR A 102 2.48 7.92 -5.49
CA THR A 102 3.12 7.97 -4.16
C THR A 102 4.32 7.04 -4.07
N LEU A 103 4.25 5.82 -4.64
CA LEU A 103 5.36 4.88 -4.68
C LEU A 103 6.54 5.38 -5.53
N ILE A 104 6.28 5.97 -6.70
CA ILE A 104 7.35 6.53 -7.53
C ILE A 104 8.10 7.63 -6.77
N LEU A 105 7.35 8.57 -6.19
CA LEU A 105 7.94 9.67 -5.41
C LEU A 105 8.75 9.14 -4.22
N TYR A 106 8.20 8.16 -3.50
CA TYR A 106 8.89 7.52 -2.39
C TYR A 106 10.19 6.84 -2.82
N LEU A 107 10.17 6.02 -3.87
CA LEU A 107 11.37 5.31 -4.35
C LEU A 107 12.46 6.29 -4.82
N LEU A 108 12.07 7.41 -5.45
CA LEU A 108 13.01 8.47 -5.84
C LEU A 108 13.68 9.12 -4.62
N LEU A 109 12.91 9.40 -3.56
CA LEU A 109 13.45 9.98 -2.33
C LEU A 109 14.23 8.98 -1.48
N MET A 110 13.90 7.69 -1.58
CA MET A 110 14.54 6.62 -0.80
C MET A 110 15.81 6.04 -1.41
N GLN A 111 16.06 6.31 -2.69
CA GLN A 111 17.27 5.87 -3.39
C GLN A 111 18.58 6.06 -2.60
N PRO A 112 18.89 7.23 -1.99
CA PRO A 112 20.13 7.41 -1.23
C PRO A 112 20.21 6.49 -0.01
N TYR A 113 19.10 6.28 0.69
CA TYR A 113 19.02 5.47 1.92
C TYR A 113 19.13 3.95 1.65
N TYR A 114 18.79 3.51 0.44
CA TYR A 114 18.99 2.12 0.03
C TYR A 114 20.44 1.78 -0.28
N ILE A 115 21.25 2.75 -0.71
CA ILE A 115 22.65 2.54 -1.07
C ILE A 115 23.58 2.82 0.12
N SER A 116 23.19 3.74 1.01
CA SER A 116 23.94 4.11 2.21
C SER A 116 23.59 3.24 3.44
N ASP A 117 23.98 3.71 4.63
CA ASP A 117 23.69 3.11 5.94
C ASP A 117 22.21 3.25 6.38
N GLY A 118 21.32 3.74 5.50
CA GLY A 118 19.90 3.95 5.82
C GLY A 118 19.62 5.33 6.43
N TYR A 119 18.50 5.45 7.13
CA TYR A 119 18.11 6.69 7.80
C TYR A 119 19.09 7.13 8.88
N SER A 120 19.14 8.43 9.12
CA SER A 120 19.93 9.01 10.19
C SER A 120 19.27 8.74 11.55
N CYS A 121 20.09 8.41 12.54
CA CYS A 121 19.61 8.11 13.89
C CYS A 121 19.34 9.38 14.70
N GLY A 122 18.12 9.46 15.25
CA GLY A 122 17.68 10.54 16.12
C GLY A 122 18.28 10.45 17.53
N VAL A 123 17.83 11.35 18.41
CA VAL A 123 18.37 11.49 19.78
C VAL A 123 18.05 10.26 20.63
N ASN A 124 16.82 9.74 20.52
CA ASN A 124 16.37 8.58 21.31
C ASN A 124 16.89 7.25 20.76
N GLY A 125 17.36 7.24 19.50
CA GLY A 125 17.90 6.05 18.86
C GLY A 125 19.31 5.67 19.29
N ARG A 126 20.09 6.54 19.94
CA ARG A 126 21.51 6.25 20.22
C ARG A 126 21.69 5.46 21.53
N PRO A 127 22.58 4.45 21.57
CA PRO A 127 23.56 4.07 20.54
C PRO A 127 23.11 2.99 19.54
N ASP A 128 21.98 2.32 19.79
CA ASP A 128 21.60 1.06 19.12
C ASP A 128 20.74 1.23 17.86
N CYS A 129 20.54 2.46 17.38
CA CYS A 129 19.71 2.73 16.23
C CYS A 129 20.27 2.11 14.95
N ASN A 130 19.35 1.52 14.18
CA ASN A 130 19.63 0.93 12.89
C ASN A 130 18.63 1.45 11.85
N GLY A 131 18.93 2.63 11.29
CA GLY A 131 18.11 3.24 10.23
C GLY A 131 18.01 2.41 8.96
N LYS A 132 18.96 1.48 8.73
CA LYS A 132 18.91 0.54 7.60
C LYS A 132 17.78 -0.46 7.74
N ILE A 133 17.49 -0.94 8.96
CA ILE A 133 16.38 -1.88 9.18
C ILE A 133 15.06 -1.21 8.80
N VAL A 134 14.85 0.04 9.20
CA VAL A 134 13.62 0.76 8.86
C VAL A 134 13.49 0.95 7.35
N ALA A 135 14.53 1.40 6.67
CA ALA A 135 14.53 1.52 5.21
C ALA A 135 14.22 0.19 4.50
N ASN A 136 14.78 -0.93 4.97
CA ASN A 136 14.52 -2.27 4.41
C ASN A 136 13.07 -2.73 4.66
N VAL A 137 12.53 -2.46 5.85
CA VAL A 137 11.15 -2.78 6.20
C VAL A 137 10.20 -1.99 5.31
N GLU A 138 10.43 -0.69 5.12
CA GLU A 138 9.64 0.11 4.19
C GLU A 138 9.80 -0.34 2.73
N HIS A 139 10.98 -0.82 2.33
CA HIS A 139 11.16 -1.40 0.99
C HIS A 139 10.27 -2.63 0.79
N PHE A 140 10.17 -3.51 1.79
CA PHE A 140 9.19 -4.59 1.77
C PHE A 140 7.75 -4.04 1.68
N GLY A 141 7.42 -3.00 2.45
CA GLY A 141 6.12 -2.31 2.34
C GLY A 141 5.83 -1.81 0.94
N THR A 142 6.81 -1.21 0.26
CA THR A 142 6.64 -0.77 -1.14
C THR A 142 6.41 -1.93 -2.09
N ALA A 143 7.09 -3.07 -1.90
CA ALA A 143 6.85 -4.26 -2.71
C ALA A 143 5.43 -4.80 -2.53
N MET A 144 4.93 -4.82 -1.29
CA MET A 144 3.54 -5.20 -1.00
C MET A 144 2.55 -4.22 -1.62
N ALA A 145 2.84 -2.92 -1.56
CA ALA A 145 2.01 -1.89 -2.19
C ALA A 145 1.92 -2.06 -3.72
N CYS A 146 3.02 -2.45 -4.38
CA CYS A 146 3.02 -2.77 -5.81
C CYS A 146 2.16 -3.98 -6.16
N ILE A 147 2.06 -4.98 -5.27
CA ILE A 147 1.20 -6.17 -5.47
C ILE A 147 -0.27 -5.83 -5.20
N ALA A 148 -0.55 -4.79 -4.41
CA ALA A 148 -1.90 -4.35 -4.11
C ALA A 148 -2.59 -3.57 -5.25
N LEU A 149 -1.84 -3.23 -6.32
CA LEU A 149 -2.32 -2.61 -7.56
C LEU A 149 -3.08 -3.61 -8.44
#